data_AF-A0AAV9BRT7-F1
#
_entry.id   AF-A0AAV9BRT7-F1
#
_cell.length_a   1.000
_cell.length_b   1.000
_cell.length_c   1.000
_cell.angle_alpha   90.00
_cell.angle_beta   90.00
_cell.angle_gamma   90.00
#
_symmetry.space_group_name_H-M   'P 1'
#
loop_
_entity.id
_entity.type
_entity.pdbx_description
1 polymer ?
#
loop_
_entity_poly.entity_id
_entity_poly.type
_entity_poly.pdbx_seq_one_letter_code
_entity_poly.pdbx_strand_id
1 'polypeptide(L)'
;MAKNLTKLFGAATENRRLCTPAAAVVAKPTKAAEVTAEPRTAAEKGKPLRRRLLELKGTGGSVAKTMNDWVSGGRSVKNMELQWLVRELRKHKHYEHAIQLMDWMKTKKTQMSHSDSAIRLDLVYKVKGIASAEKYFESLSELKKNKLTYGSLLSCYCSKKMKDKAVSLFEKIKNLGFASTPLPYANLMNMYLKLGEPAKVPPLFEDMKSRGISPDSITYSILLNSLAAQDDIGGIETVMEEIKSNKVKRVWHAMKSTFPVIPNRVYLIVLYSLDKIDDFEGLKECFEEWEMTCETYDTRLMIPLLGAYIRRDMMGEAKAIIEKAKEKGAEPTMKAWELFIEGYLKKGEVERALEFVEVAIVEGKPSKENVSLFMRYFEERGDVEGAEKFCSRLKGLGGLDAEVSEALQRIRSGGGSDAVEIQSVEAT
;
A
#
# COMPACT_ATOMS: atom_id res chain seq x y z
N MET A 1 8.28 -40.75 -8.13
CA MET A 1 9.14 -41.27 -7.05
C MET A 1 9.21 -40.23 -5.96
N ALA A 2 8.87 -40.65 -4.74
CA ALA A 2 8.80 -39.83 -3.55
C ALA A 2 10.19 -39.59 -2.92
N LYS A 3 10.21 -38.61 -1.98
CA LYS A 3 11.20 -38.31 -0.93
C LYS A 3 12.20 -37.20 -1.26
N ASN A 4 11.97 -36.01 -0.68
CA ASN A 4 12.84 -35.39 0.32
C ASN A 4 12.38 -33.97 0.68
N LEU A 5 11.40 -33.85 1.58
CA LEU A 5 11.09 -32.60 2.30
C LEU A 5 10.66 -32.91 3.74
N THR A 6 11.59 -33.45 4.52
CA THR A 6 11.49 -33.53 5.99
C THR A 6 12.85 -33.24 6.58
N LYS A 7 13.10 -31.97 6.90
CA LYS A 7 14.04 -31.49 7.92
C LYS A 7 13.97 -29.97 7.96
N LEU A 8 13.10 -29.42 8.81
CA LEU A 8 13.27 -28.06 9.37
C LEU A 8 12.45 -27.79 10.65
N PHE A 9 11.89 -28.81 11.32
CA PHE A 9 11.31 -28.63 12.66
C PHE A 9 11.63 -29.81 13.57
N GLY A 10 12.25 -29.48 14.71
CA GLY A 10 12.63 -30.37 15.81
C GLY A 10 14.05 -30.01 16.26
N ALA A 11 14.35 -29.69 17.51
CA ALA A 11 13.57 -29.63 18.73
C ALA A 11 14.38 -28.74 19.70
N ALA A 12 13.72 -27.94 20.53
CA ALA A 12 14.35 -27.30 21.68
C ALA A 12 13.39 -27.35 22.86
N THR A 13 13.15 -28.56 23.34
CA THR A 13 12.73 -28.83 24.71
C THR A 13 13.91 -29.47 25.41
N GLU A 14 14.58 -28.75 26.30
CA GLU A 14 15.35 -29.39 27.36
C GLU A 14 15.28 -28.56 28.64
N ASN A 15 14.40 -29.02 29.50
CA ASN A 15 14.32 -28.71 30.91
C ASN A 15 15.37 -29.59 31.60
N ARG A 16 16.42 -29.02 32.20
CA ARG A 16 17.24 -29.76 33.18
C ARG A 16 17.53 -28.91 34.40
N ARG A 17 16.88 -29.34 35.48
CA ARG A 17 17.13 -28.95 36.86
C ARG A 17 18.58 -29.27 37.24
N LEU A 18 19.23 -28.34 37.93
CA LEU A 18 20.26 -28.65 38.92
C LEU A 18 19.95 -27.86 40.19
N CYS A 19 19.60 -28.59 41.24
CA CYS A 19 19.62 -28.18 42.64
C CYS A 19 21.05 -28.23 43.19
N THR A 20 21.40 -27.33 44.11
CA THR A 20 22.13 -27.58 45.38
C THR A 20 22.32 -26.26 46.18
N PRO A 21 22.61 -26.28 47.50
CA PRO A 21 21.80 -25.57 48.51
C PRO A 21 22.57 -24.56 49.42
N ALA A 22 21.83 -24.01 50.39
CA ALA A 22 22.24 -23.23 51.58
C ALA A 22 22.56 -21.73 51.32
N ALA A 23 22.18 -20.77 52.17
CA ALA A 23 21.96 -20.84 53.61
C ALA A 23 20.80 -19.94 54.07
N ALA A 24 20.13 -20.41 55.13
CA ALA A 24 19.13 -19.68 55.89
C ALA A 24 19.75 -18.52 56.67
N VAL A 25 19.08 -17.37 56.68
CA VAL A 25 19.15 -16.44 57.81
C VAL A 25 17.74 -16.26 58.34
N VAL A 26 17.53 -16.82 59.52
CA VAL A 26 16.34 -16.65 60.35
C VAL A 26 16.35 -15.23 60.92
N ALA A 27 15.31 -14.45 60.61
CA ALA A 27 14.93 -13.30 61.41
C ALA A 27 13.45 -13.43 61.80
N LYS A 28 13.20 -13.31 63.11
CA LYS A 28 11.96 -13.60 63.86
C LYS A 28 10.76 -12.71 63.48
N PRO A 29 9.53 -13.10 63.86
CA PRO A 29 8.31 -12.42 63.45
C PRO A 29 8.05 -11.17 64.30
N THR A 30 7.74 -10.05 63.67
CA THR A 30 7.26 -8.85 64.35
C THR A 30 5.84 -8.52 63.90
N LYS A 31 4.96 -8.60 64.89
CA LYS A 31 3.55 -8.20 65.01
C LYS A 31 2.91 -7.39 63.87
N ALA A 32 1.66 -7.80 63.60
CA ALA A 32 0.63 -6.97 62.99
C ALA A 32 0.59 -5.57 63.63
N ALA A 33 0.71 -4.55 62.79
CA ALA A 33 0.32 -3.19 63.10
C ALA A 33 -0.67 -2.75 62.01
N GLU A 34 -1.86 -2.36 62.45
CA GLU A 34 -2.82 -1.59 61.68
C GLU A 34 -2.11 -0.43 61.00
N VAL A 35 -2.10 -0.41 59.66
CA VAL A 35 -1.75 0.80 58.91
C VAL A 35 -3.05 1.52 58.64
N THR A 36 -3.39 2.40 59.58
CA THR A 36 -4.29 3.55 59.39
C THR A 36 -3.95 4.28 58.09
N ALA A 37 -4.98 4.54 57.29
CA ALA A 37 -4.88 5.32 56.07
C ALA A 37 -4.29 6.72 56.33
N GLU A 38 -3.15 7.03 55.72
CA GLU A 38 -2.59 8.38 55.71
C GLU A 38 -3.42 9.33 54.82
N PRO A 39 -3.48 10.65 55.14
CA PRO A 39 -4.24 11.61 54.36
C PRO A 39 -3.53 11.92 53.04
N ARG A 40 -4.25 11.79 51.92
CA ARG A 40 -3.78 12.12 50.57
C ARG A 40 -3.27 13.56 50.49
N THR A 41 -2.03 13.72 50.06
CA THR A 41 -1.30 14.99 49.98
C THR A 41 -1.89 15.96 48.94
N ALA A 42 -1.73 17.26 49.20
CA ALA A 42 -2.25 18.37 48.40
C ALA A 42 -1.82 18.38 46.91
N ALA A 43 -0.82 17.59 46.52
CA ALA A 43 -0.32 17.45 45.14
C ALA A 43 -1.33 16.79 44.19
N GLU A 44 -2.24 15.94 44.67
CA GLU A 44 -3.28 15.34 43.83
C GLU A 44 -4.35 16.35 43.41
N LYS A 45 -4.59 17.42 44.19
CA LYS A 45 -5.66 18.39 43.96
C LYS A 45 -5.44 19.28 42.73
N GLY A 46 -4.19 19.46 42.29
CA GLY A 46 -3.82 20.32 41.14
C GLY A 46 -3.76 19.62 39.77
N LYS A 47 -3.82 18.29 39.69
CA LYS A 47 -3.72 17.59 38.40
C LYS A 47 -5.01 17.75 37.57
N PRO A 48 -4.93 18.07 36.27
CA PRO A 48 -6.10 18.15 35.39
C PRO A 48 -6.79 16.78 35.26
N LEU A 49 -8.12 16.77 35.12
CA LEU A 49 -8.96 15.56 35.13
C LEU A 49 -8.47 14.49 34.12
N ARG A 50 -8.03 14.94 32.94
CA ARG A 50 -7.39 14.08 31.92
C ARG A 50 -6.24 13.25 32.48
N ARG A 51 -5.28 13.90 33.15
CA ARG A 51 -4.07 13.24 33.66
C ARG A 51 -4.42 12.21 34.74
N ARG A 52 -5.41 12.51 35.59
CA ARG A 52 -5.91 11.57 36.59
C ARG A 52 -6.54 10.32 35.97
N LEU A 53 -7.37 10.49 34.94
CA LEU A 53 -8.05 9.38 34.27
C LEU A 53 -7.11 8.49 33.44
N LEU A 54 -6.05 9.06 32.85
CA LEU A 54 -5.03 8.27 32.15
C LEU A 54 -4.09 7.51 33.13
N GLU A 55 -3.81 8.08 34.30
CA GLU A 55 -2.97 7.45 35.34
C GLU A 55 -3.69 6.29 36.08
N LEU A 56 -4.99 6.06 35.83
CA LEU A 56 -5.77 5.00 36.51
C LEU A 56 -5.30 3.57 36.22
N LYS A 57 -4.67 3.32 35.06
CA LYS A 57 -4.16 1.99 34.72
C LYS A 57 -3.04 1.51 35.65
N GLY A 58 -2.22 2.42 36.19
CA GLY A 58 -1.14 2.09 37.12
C GLY A 58 -1.57 1.97 38.58
N THR A 59 -2.76 2.48 38.91
CA THR A 59 -3.26 2.58 40.30
C THR A 59 -4.45 1.66 40.59
N GLY A 60 -5.02 1.01 39.56
CA GLY A 60 -6.21 0.15 39.69
C GLY A 60 -7.48 0.92 40.09
N GLY A 61 -7.48 2.24 39.93
CA GLY A 61 -8.57 3.10 40.40
C GLY A 61 -9.81 3.08 39.50
N SER A 62 -11.00 3.21 40.11
CA SER A 62 -12.27 3.29 39.38
C SER A 62 -12.51 4.69 38.81
N VAL A 63 -12.79 4.77 37.50
CA VAL A 63 -13.19 6.01 36.80
C VAL A 63 -14.37 6.68 37.51
N ALA A 64 -15.37 5.90 37.93
CA ALA A 64 -16.56 6.43 38.59
C ALA A 64 -16.21 7.10 39.93
N LYS A 65 -15.27 6.54 40.70
CA LYS A 65 -14.80 7.12 41.97
C LYS A 65 -14.06 8.44 41.71
N THR A 66 -13.10 8.45 40.78
CA THR A 66 -12.37 9.67 40.39
C THR A 66 -13.28 10.77 39.87
N MET A 67 -14.32 10.42 39.11
CA MET A 67 -15.32 11.37 38.61
C MET A 67 -16.22 11.92 39.74
N ASN A 68 -16.67 11.07 40.65
CA ASN A 68 -17.46 11.50 41.81
C ASN A 68 -16.65 12.42 42.74
N ASP A 69 -15.39 12.08 43.02
CA ASP A 69 -14.46 12.89 43.82
C ASP A 69 -14.15 14.25 43.16
N TRP A 70 -14.17 14.31 41.83
CA TRP A 70 -13.98 15.56 41.09
C TRP A 70 -15.18 16.49 41.21
N VAL A 71 -16.39 15.94 41.08
CA VAL A 71 -17.65 16.69 41.16
C VAL A 71 -17.94 17.13 42.60
N SER A 72 -17.65 16.28 43.60
CA SER A 72 -17.80 16.64 45.03
C SER A 72 -16.83 17.74 45.46
N GLY A 73 -15.69 17.89 44.77
CA GLY A 73 -14.76 19.01 44.92
C GLY A 73 -15.22 20.33 44.28
N GLY A 74 -16.50 20.47 43.89
CA GLY A 74 -17.08 21.71 43.36
C GLY A 74 -16.75 22.03 41.90
N ARG A 75 -16.05 21.13 41.18
CA ARG A 75 -15.65 21.36 39.79
C ARG A 75 -16.70 20.81 38.82
N SER A 76 -17.28 21.70 38.01
CA SER A 76 -18.17 21.28 36.92
C SER A 76 -17.39 20.61 35.79
N VAL A 77 -17.98 19.60 35.15
CA VAL A 77 -17.41 18.96 33.95
C VAL A 77 -18.39 19.15 32.81
N LYS A 78 -17.93 19.72 31.70
CA LYS A 78 -18.78 19.95 30.51
C LYS A 78 -18.98 18.64 29.75
N ASN A 79 -20.16 18.44 29.14
CA ASN A 79 -20.45 17.24 28.34
C ASN A 79 -19.45 17.04 27.19
N MET A 80 -19.04 18.12 26.50
CA MET A 80 -17.99 18.07 25.47
C MET A 80 -16.64 17.53 25.99
N GLU A 81 -16.27 17.89 27.23
CA GLU A 81 -15.02 17.42 27.85
C GLU A 81 -15.09 15.91 28.14
N LEU A 82 -16.25 15.42 28.60
CA LEU A 82 -16.50 13.99 28.79
C LEU A 82 -16.47 13.22 27.48
N GLN A 83 -17.12 13.73 26.42
CA GLN A 83 -17.11 13.12 25.09
C GLN A 83 -15.69 13.04 24.52
N TRP A 84 -14.91 14.11 24.69
CA TRP A 84 -13.51 14.14 24.29
C TRP A 84 -12.68 13.10 25.06
N LEU A 85 -12.85 13.02 26.39
CA LEU A 85 -12.18 12.01 27.23
C LEU A 85 -12.52 10.58 26.81
N VAL A 86 -13.78 10.28 26.50
CA VAL A 86 -14.19 8.96 25.99
C VAL A 86 -13.48 8.63 24.68
N ARG A 87 -13.38 9.59 23.74
CA ARG A 87 -12.66 9.38 22.47
C ARG A 87 -11.17 9.16 22.68
N GLU A 88 -10.56 9.91 23.59
CA GLU A 88 -9.14 9.79 23.93
C GLU A 88 -8.83 8.44 24.58
N LEU A 89 -9.63 8.03 25.57
CA LEU A 89 -9.51 6.71 26.20
C LEU A 89 -9.69 5.58 25.17
N ARG A 90 -10.65 5.72 24.25
CA ARG A 90 -10.85 4.78 23.15
C ARG A 90 -9.65 4.72 22.20
N LYS A 91 -9.04 5.87 21.86
CA LYS A 91 -7.85 5.98 21.01
C LYS A 91 -6.65 5.25 21.63
N HIS A 92 -6.47 5.38 22.94
CA HIS A 92 -5.43 4.70 23.71
C HIS A 92 -5.82 3.28 24.16
N LYS A 93 -6.90 2.71 23.61
CA LYS A 93 -7.38 1.34 23.88
C LYS A 93 -7.78 1.07 25.35
N HIS A 94 -8.04 2.11 26.15
CA HIS A 94 -8.57 1.99 27.51
C HIS A 94 -10.10 1.78 27.49
N TYR A 95 -10.56 0.69 26.86
CA TYR A 95 -11.98 0.48 26.59
C TYR A 95 -12.83 0.31 27.86
N GLU A 96 -12.28 -0.35 28.90
CA GLU A 96 -12.95 -0.51 30.20
C GLU A 96 -13.19 0.82 30.92
N HIS A 97 -12.20 1.71 30.89
CA HIS A 97 -12.32 3.03 31.51
C HIS A 97 -13.27 3.92 30.70
N ALA A 98 -13.25 3.81 29.37
CA ALA A 98 -14.16 4.53 28.49
C ALA A 98 -15.63 4.11 28.65
N ILE A 99 -15.91 2.81 28.82
CA ILE A 99 -17.29 2.34 29.06
C ILE A 99 -17.78 2.73 30.46
N GLN A 100 -16.92 2.67 31.48
CA GLN A 100 -17.24 3.15 32.83
C GLN A 100 -17.57 4.65 32.84
N LEU A 101 -16.81 5.46 32.09
CA LEU A 101 -17.09 6.89 31.95
C LEU A 101 -18.46 7.15 31.31
N MET A 102 -18.83 6.39 30.26
CA MET A 102 -20.15 6.51 29.65
C MET A 102 -21.28 5.97 30.52
N ASP A 103 -21.05 4.93 31.33
CA ASP A 103 -22.01 4.47 32.34
C ASP A 103 -22.27 5.56 33.37
N TRP A 104 -21.21 6.25 33.81
CA TRP A 104 -21.32 7.41 34.71
C TRP A 104 -22.04 8.60 34.06
N MET A 105 -21.81 8.88 32.76
CA MET A 105 -22.56 9.90 32.03
C MET A 105 -24.06 9.59 32.00
N LYS A 106 -24.43 8.31 31.85
CA LYS A 106 -25.82 7.86 31.83
C LYS A 106 -26.51 8.06 33.18
N THR A 107 -25.83 7.78 34.31
CA THR A 107 -26.42 7.95 35.65
C THR A 107 -26.73 9.40 35.99
N LYS A 108 -26.00 10.35 35.39
CA LYS A 108 -26.23 11.81 35.55
C LYS A 108 -27.35 12.36 34.64
N LYS A 109 -28.15 11.52 33.99
CA LYS A 109 -29.24 11.90 33.06
C LYS A 109 -28.80 12.86 31.95
N THR A 110 -27.53 12.78 31.53
CA THR A 110 -27.08 13.57 30.38
C THR A 110 -27.68 12.99 29.09
N GLN A 111 -28.21 13.86 28.23
CA GLN A 111 -28.72 13.44 26.92
C GLN A 111 -27.56 12.92 26.08
N MET A 112 -27.51 11.61 25.87
CA MET A 112 -26.52 10.98 24.98
C MET A 112 -26.88 11.30 23.53
N SER A 113 -25.92 11.85 22.79
CA SER A 113 -26.08 12.09 21.36
C SER A 113 -26.15 10.77 20.58
N HIS A 114 -26.55 10.89 19.31
CA HIS A 114 -26.45 9.84 18.32
C HIS A 114 -25.01 9.29 18.19
N SER A 115 -24.01 10.18 18.23
CA SER A 115 -22.59 9.79 18.17
C SER A 115 -22.16 9.01 19.41
N ASP A 116 -22.68 9.36 20.59
CA ASP A 116 -22.36 8.69 21.84
C ASP A 116 -22.94 7.27 21.87
N SER A 117 -24.10 7.07 21.26
CA SER A 117 -24.74 5.75 21.13
C SER A 117 -23.91 4.81 20.24
N ALA A 118 -23.36 5.31 19.13
CA ALA A 118 -22.48 4.54 18.24
C ALA A 118 -21.13 4.21 18.91
N ILE A 119 -20.51 5.19 19.59
CA ILE A 119 -19.28 4.98 20.38
C ILE A 119 -19.52 3.96 21.49
N ARG A 120 -20.67 4.03 22.15
CA ARG A 120 -21.07 3.08 23.18
C ARG A 120 -21.24 1.67 22.65
N LEU A 121 -21.84 1.50 21.48
CA LEU A 121 -21.95 0.21 20.85
C LEU A 121 -20.57 -0.42 20.57
N ASP A 122 -19.62 0.35 20.01
CA ASP A 122 -18.24 -0.11 19.78
C ASP A 122 -17.53 -0.50 21.09
N LEU A 123 -17.72 0.28 22.17
CA LEU A 123 -17.11 0.01 23.47
C LEU A 123 -17.72 -1.21 24.17
N VAL A 124 -19.05 -1.37 24.10
CA VAL A 124 -19.73 -2.58 24.61
C VAL A 124 -19.23 -3.82 23.88
N TYR A 125 -19.10 -3.74 22.55
CA TYR A 125 -18.53 -4.83 21.76
C TYR A 125 -17.11 -5.20 22.20
N LYS A 126 -16.23 -4.22 22.39
CA LYS A 126 -14.82 -4.45 22.74
C LYS A 126 -14.61 -4.99 24.16
N VAL A 127 -15.48 -4.65 25.10
CA VAL A 127 -15.35 -5.06 26.51
C VAL A 127 -16.18 -6.31 26.82
N LYS A 128 -17.40 -6.42 26.28
CA LYS A 128 -18.41 -7.43 26.66
C LYS A 128 -18.80 -8.39 25.53
N GLY A 129 -18.19 -8.26 24.35
CA GLY A 129 -18.44 -9.12 23.20
C GLY A 129 -19.69 -8.76 22.39
N ILE A 130 -19.92 -9.53 21.31
CA ILE A 130 -20.92 -9.21 20.28
C ILE A 130 -22.36 -9.35 20.79
N ALA A 131 -22.67 -10.37 21.59
CA ALA A 131 -24.01 -10.59 22.13
C ALA A 131 -24.50 -9.40 22.98
N SER A 132 -23.60 -8.83 23.79
CA SER A 132 -23.90 -7.63 24.58
C SER A 132 -24.12 -6.39 23.70
N ALA A 133 -23.40 -6.30 22.58
CA ALA A 133 -23.54 -5.21 21.62
C ALA A 133 -24.88 -5.31 20.85
N GLU A 134 -25.28 -6.51 20.43
CA GLU A 134 -26.58 -6.76 19.80
C GLU A 134 -27.73 -6.38 20.74
N LYS A 135 -27.69 -6.87 21.99
CA LYS A 135 -28.69 -6.52 23.01
C LYS A 135 -28.75 -5.02 23.27
N TYR A 136 -27.60 -4.34 23.29
CA TYR A 136 -27.56 -2.89 23.43
C TYR A 136 -28.20 -2.19 22.22
N PHE A 137 -27.89 -2.63 21.00
CA PHE A 137 -28.48 -2.07 19.78
C PHE A 137 -30.00 -2.28 19.72
N GLU A 138 -30.49 -3.45 20.12
CA GLU A 138 -31.92 -3.76 20.23
C GLU A 138 -32.62 -2.87 21.26
N SER A 139 -31.95 -2.57 22.38
CA SER A 139 -32.49 -1.68 23.43
C SER A 139 -32.54 -0.19 23.03
N LEU A 140 -31.94 0.20 21.90
CA LEU A 140 -32.04 1.56 21.39
C LEU A 140 -33.42 1.79 20.78
N SER A 141 -34.00 2.97 21.04
CA SER A 141 -35.20 3.42 20.33
C SER A 141 -34.91 3.59 18.84
N GLU A 142 -35.92 3.42 17.98
CA GLU A 142 -35.77 3.57 16.53
C GLU A 142 -35.20 4.95 16.14
N LEU A 143 -35.58 6.01 16.85
CA LEU A 143 -35.04 7.36 16.65
C LEU A 143 -33.52 7.45 16.88
N LYS A 144 -32.94 6.54 17.68
CA LYS A 144 -31.50 6.48 17.93
C LYS A 144 -30.75 5.55 16.96
N LYS A 145 -31.46 4.70 16.22
CA LYS A 145 -30.89 3.81 15.20
C LYS A 145 -30.70 4.55 13.88
N ASN A 146 -29.51 5.11 13.70
CA ASN A 146 -29.12 5.87 12.52
C ASN A 146 -27.87 5.28 11.86
N LYS A 147 -27.42 5.94 10.77
CA LYS A 147 -26.21 5.61 10.02
C LYS A 147 -24.99 5.28 10.90
N LEU A 148 -24.76 6.03 11.99
CA LEU A 148 -23.60 5.82 12.87
C LEU A 148 -23.74 4.53 13.68
N THR A 149 -24.90 4.30 14.31
CA THR A 149 -25.13 3.09 15.11
C THR A 149 -25.14 1.82 14.28
N TYR A 150 -25.76 1.86 13.09
CA TYR A 150 -25.75 0.77 12.12
C TYR A 150 -24.33 0.51 11.59
N GLY A 151 -23.59 1.57 11.25
CA GLY A 151 -22.19 1.46 10.81
C GLY A 151 -21.27 0.86 11.88
N SER A 152 -21.47 1.23 13.14
CA SER A 152 -20.77 0.62 14.28
C SER A 152 -21.09 -0.88 14.41
N LEU A 153 -22.37 -1.28 14.34
CA LEU A 153 -22.75 -2.69 14.41
C LEU A 153 -22.16 -3.50 13.25
N LEU A 154 -22.21 -2.96 12.03
CA LEU A 154 -21.61 -3.56 10.84
C LEU A 154 -20.11 -3.75 11.03
N SER A 155 -19.40 -2.71 11.53
CA SER A 155 -17.98 -2.82 11.84
C SER A 155 -17.69 -3.94 12.86
N CYS A 156 -18.56 -4.13 13.85
CA CYS A 156 -18.44 -5.22 14.82
C CYS A 156 -18.57 -6.59 14.12
N TYR A 157 -19.61 -6.80 13.30
CA TYR A 157 -19.79 -8.06 12.55
C TYR A 157 -18.64 -8.37 11.60
N CYS A 158 -18.20 -7.38 10.81
CA CYS A 158 -17.06 -7.52 9.91
C CYS A 158 -15.78 -7.89 10.67
N SER A 159 -15.53 -7.28 11.84
CA SER A 159 -14.34 -7.57 12.65
C SER A 159 -14.35 -8.97 13.27
N LYS A 160 -15.53 -9.54 13.54
CA LYS A 160 -15.70 -10.93 14.01
C LYS A 160 -15.89 -11.94 12.87
N LYS A 161 -15.79 -11.50 11.60
CA LYS A 161 -16.01 -12.32 10.41
C LYS A 161 -17.38 -13.03 10.39
N MET A 162 -18.40 -12.41 10.98
CA MET A 162 -19.76 -12.95 11.01
C MET A 162 -20.47 -12.66 9.67
N LYS A 163 -20.10 -13.40 8.62
CA LYS A 163 -20.49 -13.17 7.23
C LYS A 163 -21.99 -12.93 7.05
N ASP A 164 -22.84 -13.87 7.46
CA ASP A 164 -24.28 -13.81 7.18
C ASP A 164 -24.97 -12.62 7.87
N LYS A 165 -24.58 -12.33 9.12
CA LYS A 165 -25.06 -11.16 9.87
C LYS A 165 -24.55 -9.85 9.26
N ALA A 166 -23.30 -9.81 8.80
CA ALA A 166 -22.71 -8.63 8.18
C ALA A 166 -23.40 -8.30 6.85
N VAL A 167 -23.61 -9.30 5.99
CA VAL A 167 -24.24 -9.13 4.67
C VAL A 167 -25.71 -8.72 4.81
N SER A 168 -26.47 -9.41 5.67
CA SER A 168 -27.89 -9.06 5.91
C SER A 168 -28.04 -7.65 6.50
N LEU A 169 -27.16 -7.25 7.43
CA LEU A 169 -27.16 -5.90 7.98
C LEU A 169 -26.75 -4.87 6.93
N PHE A 170 -25.77 -5.17 6.07
CA PHE A 170 -25.33 -4.26 5.02
C PHE A 170 -26.44 -3.97 4.01
N GLU A 171 -27.19 -5.00 3.58
CA GLU A 171 -28.35 -4.79 2.70
C GLU A 171 -29.45 -3.97 3.39
N LYS A 172 -29.69 -4.19 4.69
CA LYS A 172 -30.59 -3.33 5.46
C LYS A 172 -30.11 -1.87 5.50
N ILE A 173 -28.81 -1.64 5.71
CA ILE A 173 -28.21 -0.30 5.71
C ILE A 173 -28.31 0.36 4.33
N LYS A 174 -28.15 -0.41 3.25
CA LYS A 174 -28.35 0.06 1.87
C LYS A 174 -29.79 0.47 1.62
N ASN A 175 -30.76 -0.36 1.99
CA ASN A 175 -32.19 -0.08 1.80
C ASN A 175 -32.67 1.13 2.61
N LEU A 176 -32.07 1.39 3.76
CA LEU A 176 -32.32 2.59 4.57
C LEU A 176 -31.62 3.85 4.05
N GLY A 177 -30.84 3.76 2.97
CA GLY A 177 -30.04 4.89 2.44
C GLY A 177 -28.86 5.30 3.34
N PHE A 178 -28.52 4.50 4.35
CA PHE A 178 -27.45 4.79 5.30
C PHE A 178 -26.05 4.44 4.76
N ALA A 179 -25.96 3.67 3.67
CA ALA A 179 -24.72 3.31 2.98
C ALA A 179 -24.14 4.42 2.10
N SER A 180 -24.33 5.70 2.44
CA SER A 180 -23.91 6.85 1.60
C SER A 180 -22.43 7.26 1.73
N THR A 181 -21.58 6.40 2.27
CA THR A 181 -20.14 6.67 2.46
C THR A 181 -19.32 5.44 2.11
N PRO A 182 -18.01 5.57 1.81
CA PRO A 182 -17.15 4.42 1.50
C PRO A 182 -16.96 3.43 2.66
N LEU A 183 -17.08 3.89 3.91
CA LEU A 183 -16.74 3.09 5.10
C LEU A 183 -17.53 1.76 5.24
N PRO A 184 -18.88 1.71 5.11
CA PRO A 184 -19.62 0.44 5.09
C PRO A 184 -19.13 -0.56 4.03
N TYR A 185 -18.81 -0.08 2.81
CA TYR A 185 -18.28 -0.90 1.73
C TYR A 185 -16.90 -1.43 2.08
N ALA A 186 -15.98 -0.56 2.50
CA ALA A 186 -14.63 -0.94 2.90
C ALA A 186 -14.62 -1.98 4.03
N ASN A 187 -15.53 -1.87 5.00
CA ASN A 187 -15.68 -2.86 6.08
C ASN A 187 -16.08 -4.24 5.56
N LEU A 188 -17.03 -4.30 4.62
CA LEU A 188 -17.51 -5.56 4.05
C LEU A 188 -16.46 -6.17 3.10
N MET A 189 -15.84 -5.36 2.24
CA MET A 189 -14.78 -5.79 1.35
C MET A 189 -13.57 -6.35 2.13
N ASN A 190 -13.13 -5.66 3.19
CA ASN A 190 -12.04 -6.14 4.05
C ASN A 190 -12.40 -7.43 4.80
N MET A 191 -13.67 -7.61 5.17
CA MET A 191 -14.13 -8.87 5.76
C MET A 191 -14.00 -10.03 4.76
N TYR A 192 -14.43 -9.84 3.50
CA TYR A 192 -14.29 -10.86 2.44
C TYR A 192 -12.85 -11.26 2.18
N LEU A 193 -11.92 -10.29 2.12
CA LEU A 193 -10.48 -10.58 2.05
C LEU A 193 -10.02 -11.47 3.22
N LYS A 194 -10.40 -11.13 4.45
CA LYS A 194 -10.04 -11.89 5.65
C LYS A 194 -10.69 -13.27 5.74
N LEU A 195 -11.74 -13.52 4.96
CA LEU A 195 -12.39 -14.82 4.81
C LEU A 195 -11.80 -15.65 3.67
N GLY A 196 -10.85 -15.10 2.90
CA GLY A 196 -10.30 -15.79 1.73
C GLY A 196 -11.24 -15.80 0.53
N GLU A 197 -12.18 -14.86 0.46
CA GLU A 197 -13.15 -14.73 -0.64
C GLU A 197 -12.92 -13.42 -1.45
N PRO A 198 -11.72 -13.21 -2.05
CA PRO A 198 -11.39 -11.95 -2.72
C PRO A 198 -12.31 -11.65 -3.91
N ALA A 199 -12.87 -12.66 -4.58
CA ALA A 199 -13.78 -12.51 -5.72
C ALA A 199 -15.10 -11.76 -5.40
N LYS A 200 -15.47 -11.63 -4.12
CA LYS A 200 -16.65 -10.87 -3.71
C LYS A 200 -16.41 -9.36 -3.59
N VAL A 201 -15.15 -8.92 -3.68
CA VAL A 201 -14.74 -7.52 -3.49
C VAL A 201 -15.01 -6.65 -4.73
N PRO A 202 -14.67 -7.04 -5.99
CA PRO A 202 -14.91 -6.20 -7.15
C PRO A 202 -16.40 -5.85 -7.37
N PRO A 203 -17.38 -6.77 -7.21
CA PRO A 203 -18.80 -6.43 -7.31
C PRO A 203 -19.27 -5.37 -6.30
N LEU A 204 -18.70 -5.39 -5.07
CA LEU A 204 -19.02 -4.38 -4.06
C LEU A 204 -18.43 -3.01 -4.43
N PHE A 205 -17.26 -2.99 -5.05
CA PHE A 205 -16.63 -1.77 -5.54
C PHE A 205 -17.46 -1.12 -6.66
N GLU A 206 -17.94 -1.93 -7.61
CA GLU A 206 -18.79 -1.45 -8.68
C GLU A 206 -20.18 -1.01 -8.19
N ASP A 207 -20.82 -1.73 -7.25
CA ASP A 207 -22.07 -1.27 -6.61
C ASP A 207 -21.88 0.10 -5.94
N MET A 208 -20.75 0.32 -5.25
CA MET A 208 -20.43 1.61 -4.64
C MET A 208 -20.31 2.73 -5.68
N LYS A 209 -19.59 2.49 -6.80
CA LYS A 209 -19.44 3.47 -7.89
C LYS A 209 -20.79 3.77 -8.57
N SER A 210 -21.58 2.74 -8.86
CA SER A 210 -22.91 2.88 -9.50
C SER A 210 -23.89 3.74 -8.68
N ARG A 211 -23.70 3.81 -7.36
CA ARG A 211 -24.47 4.63 -6.42
C ARG A 211 -23.91 6.05 -6.25
N GLY A 212 -22.91 6.44 -7.03
CA GLY A 212 -22.26 7.75 -6.96
C GLY A 212 -21.40 7.96 -5.71
N ILE A 213 -21.00 6.89 -5.01
CA ILE A 213 -20.16 6.98 -3.82
C ILE A 213 -18.70 6.93 -4.26
N SER A 214 -17.98 8.05 -4.11
CA SER A 214 -16.56 8.13 -4.50
C SER A 214 -15.68 7.21 -3.64
N PRO A 215 -14.92 6.27 -4.24
CA PRO A 215 -13.94 5.48 -3.52
C PRO A 215 -12.83 6.33 -2.87
N ASP A 216 -12.42 5.95 -1.67
CA ASP A 216 -11.26 6.53 -0.98
C ASP A 216 -10.00 5.66 -1.15
N SER A 217 -8.86 6.15 -0.66
CA SER A 217 -7.58 5.43 -0.76
C SER A 217 -7.64 4.04 -0.12
N ILE A 218 -8.38 3.86 0.97
CA ILE A 218 -8.50 2.58 1.67
C ILE A 218 -9.27 1.59 0.78
N THR A 219 -10.33 2.06 0.13
CA THR A 219 -11.18 1.25 -0.72
C THR A 219 -10.43 0.76 -1.96
N TYR A 220 -9.62 1.62 -2.60
CA TYR A 220 -8.72 1.21 -3.69
C TYR A 220 -7.69 0.19 -3.23
N SER A 221 -7.05 0.39 -2.08
CA SER A 221 -6.10 -0.60 -1.53
C SER A 221 -6.74 -1.97 -1.32
N ILE A 222 -7.97 -2.01 -0.78
CA ILE A 222 -8.69 -3.27 -0.57
C ILE A 222 -9.04 -3.94 -1.92
N LEU A 223 -9.45 -3.18 -2.92
CA LEU A 223 -9.72 -3.70 -4.26
C LEU A 223 -8.46 -4.30 -4.90
N LEU A 224 -7.35 -3.55 -4.91
CA LEU A 224 -6.09 -4.03 -5.45
C LEU A 224 -5.59 -5.30 -4.74
N ASN A 225 -5.74 -5.36 -3.41
CA ASN A 225 -5.41 -6.56 -2.66
C ASN A 225 -6.25 -7.76 -3.08
N SER A 226 -7.54 -7.55 -3.38
CA SER A 226 -8.44 -8.60 -3.86
C SER A 226 -8.06 -9.07 -5.26
N LEU A 227 -7.74 -8.15 -6.17
CA LEU A 227 -7.36 -8.49 -7.54
C LEU A 227 -6.01 -9.21 -7.56
N ALA A 228 -5.05 -8.76 -6.75
CA ALA A 228 -3.77 -9.43 -6.55
C ALA A 228 -3.94 -10.86 -5.99
N ALA A 229 -4.85 -11.06 -5.03
CA ALA A 229 -5.16 -12.39 -4.49
C ALA A 229 -5.85 -13.33 -5.49
N GLN A 230 -6.36 -12.79 -6.61
CA GLN A 230 -7.02 -13.55 -7.68
C GLN A 230 -6.11 -13.71 -8.92
N ASP A 231 -4.90 -13.17 -8.89
CA ASP A 231 -4.05 -13.00 -10.08
C ASP A 231 -4.78 -12.31 -11.25
N ASP A 232 -5.71 -11.39 -10.95
CA ASP A 232 -6.43 -10.58 -11.95
C ASP A 232 -5.65 -9.29 -12.27
N ILE A 233 -4.94 -9.36 -13.38
CA ILE A 233 -3.89 -8.41 -13.74
C ILE A 233 -4.47 -7.24 -14.49
N GLY A 234 -5.34 -7.53 -15.46
CA GLY A 234 -6.04 -6.49 -16.23
C GLY A 234 -6.90 -5.63 -15.30
N GLY A 235 -7.48 -6.24 -14.26
CA GLY A 235 -8.16 -5.50 -13.20
C GLY A 235 -7.22 -4.55 -12.44
N ILE A 236 -6.03 -5.01 -12.03
CA ILE A 236 -5.07 -4.17 -11.31
C ILE A 236 -4.60 -3.01 -12.19
N GLU A 237 -4.26 -3.26 -13.46
CA GLU A 237 -3.84 -2.24 -14.42
C GLU A 237 -4.92 -1.18 -14.57
N THR A 238 -6.16 -1.59 -14.84
CA THR A 238 -7.31 -0.69 -14.97
C THR A 238 -7.49 0.19 -13.72
N VAL A 239 -7.38 -0.41 -12.53
CA VAL A 239 -7.53 0.33 -11.27
C VAL A 239 -6.39 1.32 -11.06
N MET A 240 -5.16 0.96 -11.38
CA MET A 240 -4.00 1.85 -11.24
C MET A 240 -4.04 3.01 -12.23
N GLU A 241 -4.62 2.82 -13.41
CA GLU A 241 -4.93 3.92 -14.34
C GLU A 241 -6.04 4.85 -13.83
N GLU A 242 -7.02 4.31 -13.10
CA GLU A 242 -8.09 5.08 -12.46
C GLU A 242 -7.57 5.93 -11.26
N ILE A 243 -6.49 5.49 -10.60
CA ILE A 243 -5.92 6.16 -9.42
C ILE A 243 -5.14 7.42 -9.85
N LYS A 244 -5.72 8.60 -9.55
CA LYS A 244 -5.02 9.89 -9.69
C LYS A 244 -3.69 9.92 -8.92
N SER A 245 -2.70 10.63 -9.46
CA SER A 245 -1.30 10.69 -9.00
C SER A 245 -1.09 10.85 -7.48
N ASN A 246 -1.96 11.58 -6.79
CA ASN A 246 -1.83 11.84 -5.35
C ASN A 246 -2.27 10.67 -4.42
N LYS A 247 -2.87 9.60 -4.97
CA LYS A 247 -3.33 8.44 -4.19
C LYS A 247 -2.39 7.24 -4.27
N VAL A 248 -1.51 7.17 -5.29
CA VAL A 248 -0.62 6.01 -5.55
C VAL A 248 0.25 5.67 -4.33
N LYS A 249 0.95 6.65 -3.73
CA LYS A 249 1.79 6.41 -2.53
C LYS A 249 1.01 5.88 -1.34
N ARG A 250 -0.17 6.45 -1.06
CA ARG A 250 -1.02 6.01 0.07
C ARG A 250 -1.52 4.59 -0.13
N VAL A 251 -1.90 4.27 -1.36
CA VAL A 251 -2.33 2.92 -1.75
C VAL A 251 -1.19 1.94 -1.60
N TRP A 252 0.01 2.29 -2.09
CA TRP A 252 1.23 1.49 -1.96
C TRP A 252 1.54 1.18 -0.49
N HIS A 253 1.65 2.20 0.38
CA HIS A 253 1.91 1.99 1.81
C HIS A 253 0.87 1.09 2.49
N ALA A 254 -0.41 1.21 2.13
CA ALA A 254 -1.46 0.35 2.66
C ALA A 254 -1.34 -1.10 2.18
N MET A 255 -0.96 -1.33 0.91
CA MET A 255 -0.64 -2.68 0.41
C MET A 255 0.52 -3.28 1.20
N LYS A 256 1.61 -2.53 1.40
CA LYS A 256 2.78 -2.98 2.18
C LYS A 256 2.45 -3.38 3.62
N SER A 257 1.56 -2.64 4.28
CA SER A 257 1.13 -2.98 5.65
C SER A 257 0.30 -4.26 5.72
N THR A 258 -0.23 -4.75 4.60
CA THR A 258 -1.17 -5.88 4.56
C THR A 258 -0.50 -7.16 4.07
N PHE A 259 0.45 -7.04 3.15
CA PHE A 259 1.19 -8.19 2.61
C PHE A 259 2.52 -8.39 3.33
N PRO A 260 2.78 -9.55 3.94
CA PRO A 260 4.08 -9.85 4.53
C PRO A 260 5.19 -10.03 3.48
N VAL A 261 4.83 -10.41 2.24
CA VAL A 261 5.72 -10.49 1.09
C VAL A 261 4.98 -9.95 -0.13
N ILE A 262 5.64 -9.07 -0.89
CA ILE A 262 5.04 -8.42 -2.07
C ILE A 262 5.59 -9.10 -3.33
N PRO A 263 4.73 -9.68 -4.19
CA PRO A 263 5.18 -10.31 -5.44
C PRO A 263 5.81 -9.31 -6.42
N ASN A 264 6.81 -9.74 -7.21
CA ASN A 264 7.45 -8.95 -8.28
C ASN A 264 6.43 -8.26 -9.21
N ARG A 265 5.33 -8.94 -9.52
CA ARG A 265 4.28 -8.37 -10.38
C ARG A 265 3.61 -7.12 -9.79
N VAL A 266 3.46 -7.05 -8.47
CA VAL A 266 2.88 -5.88 -7.80
C VAL A 266 3.86 -4.71 -7.86
N TYR A 267 5.15 -4.97 -7.65
CA TYR A 267 6.19 -3.97 -7.86
C TYR A 267 6.17 -3.43 -9.30
N LEU A 268 5.98 -4.30 -10.30
CA LEU A 268 5.94 -3.91 -11.71
C LEU A 268 4.90 -2.85 -11.95
N ILE A 269 3.67 -3.13 -11.52
CA ILE A 269 2.53 -2.24 -11.70
C ILE A 269 2.78 -0.89 -11.00
N VAL A 270 3.31 -0.91 -9.78
CA VAL A 270 3.59 0.32 -9.02
C VAL A 270 4.69 1.13 -9.70
N LEU A 271 5.78 0.51 -10.16
CA LEU A 271 6.86 1.18 -10.87
C LEU A 271 6.36 1.83 -12.17
N TYR A 272 5.62 1.10 -13.01
CA TYR A 272 5.04 1.69 -14.24
C TYR A 272 4.06 2.82 -13.93
N SER A 273 3.30 2.72 -12.84
CA SER A 273 2.37 3.78 -12.42
C SER A 273 3.12 5.03 -11.94
N LEU A 274 4.20 4.86 -11.17
CA LEU A 274 5.06 5.94 -10.69
C LEU A 274 5.79 6.64 -11.85
N ASP A 275 6.24 5.86 -12.83
CA ASP A 275 6.84 6.38 -14.06
C ASP A 275 5.84 7.20 -14.89
N LYS A 276 4.61 6.70 -15.05
CA LYS A 276 3.52 7.40 -15.78
C LYS A 276 3.14 8.74 -15.15
N ILE A 277 3.23 8.87 -13.82
CA ILE A 277 2.96 10.14 -13.10
C ILE A 277 4.22 11.00 -12.91
N ASP A 278 5.35 10.57 -13.49
CA ASP A 278 6.67 11.22 -13.40
C ASP A 278 7.18 11.45 -11.96
N ASP A 279 6.78 10.58 -11.02
CA ASP A 279 7.23 10.61 -9.63
C ASP A 279 8.54 9.82 -9.49
N PHE A 280 9.63 10.46 -9.94
CA PHE A 280 10.95 9.86 -10.02
C PHE A 280 11.50 9.39 -8.67
N GLU A 281 11.33 10.18 -7.60
CA GLU A 281 11.78 9.79 -6.26
C GLU A 281 11.01 8.57 -5.77
N GLY A 282 9.69 8.56 -5.91
CA GLY A 282 8.88 7.39 -5.55
C GLY A 282 9.24 6.15 -6.36
N LEU A 283 9.50 6.31 -7.67
CA LEU A 283 9.92 5.26 -8.57
C LEU A 283 11.25 4.63 -8.11
N LYS A 284 12.24 5.47 -7.81
CA LYS A 284 13.55 5.06 -7.33
C LYS A 284 13.47 4.34 -5.98
N GLU A 285 12.80 4.93 -5.00
CA GLU A 285 12.59 4.32 -3.69
C GLU A 285 11.93 2.94 -3.79
N CYS A 286 10.89 2.82 -4.64
CA CYS A 286 10.17 1.56 -4.84
C CYS A 286 11.04 0.49 -5.49
N PHE A 287 11.89 0.86 -6.45
CA PHE A 287 12.80 -0.07 -7.11
C PHE A 287 13.92 -0.53 -6.18
N GLU A 288 14.54 0.38 -5.43
CA GLU A 288 15.58 0.05 -4.45
C GLU A 288 15.04 -0.87 -3.34
N GLU A 289 13.81 -0.62 -2.87
CA GLU A 289 13.11 -1.50 -1.90
C GLU A 289 12.93 -2.91 -2.46
N TRP A 290 12.46 -3.04 -3.69
CA TRP A 290 12.36 -4.34 -4.36
C TRP A 290 13.73 -5.01 -4.49
N GLU A 291 14.73 -4.28 -4.96
CA GLU A 291 16.06 -4.81 -5.25
C GLU A 291 16.80 -5.32 -4.01
N MET A 292 16.56 -4.71 -2.84
CA MET A 292 17.08 -5.18 -1.55
C MET A 292 16.38 -6.45 -1.06
N THR A 293 15.15 -6.70 -1.50
CA THR A 293 14.32 -7.80 -1.00
C THR A 293 14.16 -8.96 -1.99
N CYS A 294 14.60 -8.80 -3.24
CA CYS A 294 14.41 -9.80 -4.28
C CYS A 294 15.28 -11.06 -4.06
N GLU A 295 14.66 -12.24 -4.11
CA GLU A 295 15.39 -13.53 -4.20
C GLU A 295 15.82 -13.84 -5.63
N THR A 296 15.00 -13.44 -6.61
CA THR A 296 15.25 -13.58 -8.05
C THR A 296 15.11 -12.21 -8.71
N TYR A 297 16.07 -11.86 -9.56
CA TYR A 297 16.08 -10.57 -10.24
C TYR A 297 15.19 -10.61 -11.48
N ASP A 298 14.09 -9.85 -11.45
CA ASP A 298 13.15 -9.74 -12.57
C ASP A 298 13.48 -8.47 -13.37
N THR A 299 14.08 -8.68 -14.54
CA THR A 299 14.62 -7.61 -15.40
C THR A 299 13.55 -6.72 -16.03
N ARG A 300 12.26 -7.04 -15.87
CA ARG A 300 11.17 -6.14 -16.27
C ARG A 300 10.99 -4.98 -15.30
N LEU A 301 11.35 -5.17 -14.03
CA LEU A 301 11.16 -4.17 -12.97
C LEU A 301 12.13 -2.99 -13.09
N MET A 302 13.29 -3.19 -13.71
CA MET A 302 14.24 -2.11 -13.97
C MET A 302 13.82 -1.20 -15.12
N ILE A 303 12.93 -1.63 -16.03
CA ILE A 303 12.59 -0.90 -17.26
C ILE A 303 12.02 0.51 -17.00
N PRO A 304 11.05 0.70 -16.08
CA PRO A 304 10.53 2.04 -15.81
C PRO A 304 11.62 2.99 -15.28
N LEU A 305 12.42 2.55 -14.30
CA LEU A 305 13.49 3.38 -13.73
C LEU A 305 14.61 3.66 -14.74
N LEU A 306 14.97 2.67 -15.56
CA LEU A 306 15.93 2.83 -16.65
C LEU A 306 15.48 3.91 -17.64
N GLY A 307 14.23 3.84 -18.09
CA GLY A 307 13.65 4.85 -18.97
C GLY A 307 13.64 6.23 -18.32
N ALA A 308 13.31 6.31 -17.03
CA ALA A 308 13.31 7.56 -16.28
C ALA A 308 14.71 8.19 -16.15
N TYR A 309 15.76 7.40 -15.93
CA TYR A 309 17.15 7.88 -15.91
C TYR A 309 17.58 8.41 -17.28
N ILE A 310 17.30 7.66 -18.36
CA ILE A 310 17.67 8.06 -19.72
C ILE A 310 16.99 9.37 -20.12
N ARG A 311 15.68 9.54 -19.82
CA ARG A 311 14.95 10.80 -20.08
C ARG A 311 15.51 12.00 -19.30
N ARG A 312 16.19 11.76 -18.19
CA ARG A 312 16.80 12.77 -17.31
C ARG A 312 18.30 12.98 -17.55
N ASP A 313 18.85 12.40 -18.62
CA ASP A 313 20.27 12.47 -18.97
C ASP A 313 21.21 11.79 -17.95
N MET A 314 20.67 10.90 -17.12
CA MET A 314 21.42 10.15 -16.10
C MET A 314 21.96 8.84 -16.67
N MET A 315 22.80 8.92 -17.71
CA MET A 315 23.26 7.74 -18.45
C MET A 315 24.20 6.84 -17.63
N GLY A 316 24.94 7.41 -16.66
CA GLY A 316 25.81 6.64 -15.78
C GLY A 316 25.01 5.70 -14.87
N GLU A 317 23.95 6.23 -14.27
CA GLU A 317 23.01 5.52 -13.42
C GLU A 317 22.20 4.50 -14.21
N ALA A 318 21.77 4.86 -15.43
CA ALA A 318 21.11 3.92 -16.34
C ALA A 318 21.99 2.69 -16.62
N LYS A 319 23.28 2.89 -16.93
CA LYS A 319 24.24 1.79 -17.16
C LYS A 319 24.50 0.97 -15.90
N ALA A 320 24.60 1.63 -14.74
CA ALA A 320 24.82 0.95 -13.47
C ALA A 320 23.70 -0.04 -13.12
N ILE A 321 22.44 0.26 -13.48
CA ILE A 321 21.33 -0.69 -13.30
C ILE A 321 21.55 -1.98 -14.12
N ILE A 322 21.98 -1.85 -15.37
CA ILE A 322 22.22 -3.01 -16.26
C ILE A 322 23.34 -3.89 -15.71
N GLU A 323 24.46 -3.28 -15.34
CA GLU A 323 25.59 -4.02 -14.77
C GLU A 323 25.19 -4.77 -13.49
N LYS A 324 24.43 -4.10 -12.62
CA LYS A 324 23.92 -4.73 -11.40
C LYS A 324 22.94 -5.87 -11.66
N ALA A 325 22.13 -5.80 -12.72
CA ALA A 325 21.27 -6.90 -13.15
C ALA A 325 22.12 -8.10 -13.63
N LYS A 326 23.17 -7.84 -14.42
CA LYS A 326 24.11 -8.87 -14.89
C LYS A 326 24.88 -9.52 -13.74
N GLU A 327 25.35 -8.75 -12.76
CA GLU A 327 26.00 -9.26 -11.54
C GLU A 327 25.10 -10.22 -10.75
N LYS A 328 23.79 -9.99 -10.77
CA LYS A 328 22.79 -10.88 -10.15
C LYS A 328 22.37 -12.04 -11.05
N GLY A 329 23.07 -12.27 -12.16
CA GLY A 329 22.84 -13.38 -13.09
C GLY A 329 21.58 -13.22 -13.96
N ALA A 330 21.12 -11.99 -14.16
CA ALA A 330 19.91 -11.71 -14.93
C ALA A 330 20.24 -10.96 -16.23
N GLU A 331 19.81 -11.53 -17.34
CA GLU A 331 20.04 -10.95 -18.67
C GLU A 331 19.07 -9.79 -18.95
N PRO A 332 19.57 -8.60 -19.35
CA PRO A 332 18.74 -7.47 -19.70
C PRO A 332 17.72 -7.83 -20.79
N THR A 333 16.50 -7.32 -20.64
CA THR A 333 15.49 -7.52 -21.69
C THR A 333 15.80 -6.67 -22.92
N MET A 334 15.31 -7.10 -24.09
CA MET A 334 15.41 -6.31 -25.33
C MET A 334 14.91 -4.87 -25.15
N LYS A 335 13.88 -4.66 -24.33
CA LYS A 335 13.35 -3.32 -24.06
C LYS A 335 14.36 -2.40 -23.37
N ALA A 336 15.28 -2.96 -22.57
CA ALA A 336 16.34 -2.19 -21.95
C ALA A 336 17.30 -1.63 -22.99
N TRP A 337 17.70 -2.46 -23.96
CA TRP A 337 18.57 -2.06 -25.06
C TRP A 337 17.92 -1.01 -25.97
N GLU A 338 16.63 -1.18 -26.31
CA GLU A 338 15.86 -0.19 -27.07
C GLU A 338 15.89 1.20 -26.40
N LEU A 339 15.71 1.26 -25.07
CA LEU A 339 15.72 2.54 -24.34
C LEU A 339 17.06 3.27 -24.44
N PHE A 340 18.19 2.54 -24.37
CA PHE A 340 19.52 3.15 -24.56
C PHE A 340 19.72 3.67 -25.97
N ILE A 341 19.34 2.87 -26.97
CA ILE A 341 19.44 3.24 -28.38
C ILE A 341 18.65 4.53 -28.62
N GLU A 342 17.37 4.57 -28.23
CA GLU A 342 16.54 5.77 -28.34
C GLU A 342 17.15 6.97 -27.61
N GLY A 343 17.67 6.74 -26.40
CA GLY A 343 18.30 7.77 -25.57
C GLY A 343 19.53 8.41 -26.23
N TYR A 344 20.41 7.60 -26.82
CA TYR A 344 21.62 8.07 -27.51
C TYR A 344 21.30 8.72 -28.86
N LEU A 345 20.39 8.14 -29.64
CA LEU A 345 19.94 8.71 -30.91
C LEU A 345 19.30 10.09 -30.72
N LYS A 346 18.47 10.28 -29.69
CA LYS A 346 17.90 11.61 -29.37
C LYS A 346 18.96 12.67 -29.09
N LYS A 347 20.14 12.28 -28.59
CA LYS A 347 21.28 13.17 -28.36
C LYS A 347 22.18 13.35 -29.58
N GLY A 348 21.94 12.60 -30.66
CA GLY A 348 22.80 12.55 -31.85
C GLY A 348 24.07 11.73 -31.67
N GLU A 349 24.19 10.96 -30.58
CA GLU A 349 25.37 10.11 -30.30
C GLU A 349 25.23 8.75 -31.00
N VAL A 350 25.25 8.77 -32.34
CA VAL A 350 24.99 7.59 -33.18
C VAL A 350 25.94 6.43 -32.88
N GLU A 351 27.25 6.70 -32.76
CA GLU A 351 28.25 5.65 -32.49
C GLU A 351 28.00 4.94 -31.15
N ARG A 352 27.61 5.68 -30.10
CA ARG A 352 27.27 5.06 -28.82
C ARG A 352 25.97 4.26 -28.90
N ALA A 353 24.99 4.69 -29.68
CA ALA A 353 23.80 3.89 -29.93
C ALA A 353 24.15 2.58 -30.66
N LEU A 354 25.13 2.61 -31.58
CA LEU A 354 25.54 1.44 -32.36
C LEU A 354 26.18 0.36 -31.50
N GLU A 355 27.02 0.74 -30.53
CA GLU A 355 27.60 -0.21 -29.56
C GLU A 355 26.52 -1.09 -28.90
N PHE A 356 25.37 -0.51 -28.55
CA PHE A 356 24.24 -1.23 -27.93
C PHE A 356 23.51 -2.17 -28.90
N VAL A 357 23.42 -1.80 -30.18
CA VAL A 357 22.90 -2.71 -31.23
C VAL A 357 23.84 -3.88 -31.44
N GLU A 358 25.15 -3.62 -31.50
CA GLU A 358 26.17 -4.68 -31.66
C GLU A 358 26.13 -5.67 -30.49
N VAL A 359 26.05 -5.19 -29.25
CA VAL A 359 25.87 -6.05 -28.06
C VAL A 359 24.60 -6.87 -28.15
N ALA A 360 23.46 -6.26 -28.49
CA ALA A 360 22.18 -6.97 -28.65
C ALA A 360 22.24 -8.03 -29.78
N ILE A 361 22.97 -7.76 -30.86
CA ILE A 361 23.16 -8.70 -31.98
C ILE A 361 23.96 -9.93 -31.52
N VAL A 362 25.06 -9.71 -30.81
CA VAL A 362 25.94 -10.77 -30.29
C VAL A 362 25.20 -11.65 -29.28
N GLU A 363 24.35 -11.05 -28.44
CA GLU A 363 23.55 -11.76 -27.44
C GLU A 363 22.30 -12.47 -28.04
N GLY A 364 21.85 -12.12 -29.25
CA GLY A 364 20.80 -12.88 -29.95
C GLY A 364 20.02 -12.15 -31.05
N LYS A 365 20.67 -11.81 -32.17
CA LYS A 365 20.14 -11.11 -33.37
C LYS A 365 19.59 -9.69 -33.10
N PRO A 366 19.66 -8.78 -34.08
CA PRO A 366 19.01 -7.49 -33.93
C PRO A 366 17.48 -7.70 -33.95
N SER A 367 16.76 -7.20 -32.94
CA SER A 367 15.31 -7.07 -33.09
C SER A 367 15.04 -6.13 -34.26
N LYS A 368 14.06 -6.45 -35.09
CA LYS A 368 13.62 -5.58 -36.19
C LYS A 368 13.35 -4.16 -35.70
N GLU A 369 12.85 -4.06 -34.47
CA GLU A 369 12.60 -2.83 -33.74
C GLU A 369 13.87 -1.98 -33.57
N ASN A 370 14.99 -2.55 -33.13
CA ASN A 370 16.26 -1.82 -32.96
C ASN A 370 16.77 -1.24 -34.29
N VAL A 371 16.69 -2.02 -35.37
CA VAL A 371 17.11 -1.55 -36.69
C VAL A 371 16.17 -0.46 -37.21
N SER A 372 14.86 -0.62 -36.99
CA SER A 372 13.87 0.37 -37.39
C SER A 372 14.06 1.72 -36.70
N LEU A 373 14.54 1.74 -35.45
CA LEU A 373 14.84 2.97 -34.71
C LEU A 373 15.95 3.79 -35.37
N PHE A 374 17.03 3.13 -35.81
CA PHE A 374 18.10 3.79 -36.56
C PHE A 374 17.63 4.28 -37.93
N MET A 375 16.91 3.43 -38.68
CA MET A 375 16.42 3.81 -40.01
C MET A 375 15.48 5.01 -39.93
N ARG A 376 14.57 5.04 -38.94
CA ARG A 376 13.71 6.20 -38.69
C ARG A 376 14.51 7.44 -38.32
N TYR A 377 15.51 7.30 -37.44
CA TYR A 377 16.38 8.40 -37.04
C TYR A 377 17.13 9.03 -38.24
N PHE A 378 17.69 8.20 -39.13
CA PHE A 378 18.37 8.70 -40.33
C PHE A 378 17.38 9.30 -41.35
N GLU A 379 16.20 8.70 -41.50
CA GLU A 379 15.12 9.21 -42.37
C GLU A 379 14.63 10.59 -41.91
N GLU A 380 14.38 10.77 -40.62
CA GLU A 380 13.97 12.06 -40.03
C GLU A 380 15.02 13.17 -40.20
N ARG A 381 16.30 12.81 -40.29
CA ARG A 381 17.41 13.75 -40.45
C ARG A 381 17.90 13.91 -41.89
N GLY A 382 17.39 13.11 -42.82
CA GLY A 382 17.91 13.03 -44.19
C GLY A 382 19.39 12.58 -44.27
N ASP A 383 19.89 11.87 -43.26
CA ASP A 383 21.29 11.46 -43.15
C ASP A 383 21.55 10.17 -43.93
N VAL A 384 21.71 10.32 -45.25
CA VAL A 384 21.96 9.21 -46.18
C VAL A 384 23.29 8.52 -45.86
N GLU A 385 24.35 9.29 -45.57
CA GLU A 385 25.69 8.74 -45.32
C GLU A 385 25.72 7.91 -44.02
N GLY A 386 25.08 8.38 -42.96
CA GLY A 386 24.92 7.65 -41.71
C GLY A 386 24.14 6.35 -41.89
N ALA A 387 23.04 6.39 -42.66
CA ALA A 387 22.25 5.21 -42.98
C ALA A 387 23.05 4.15 -43.75
N GLU A 388 23.89 4.56 -44.71
CA GLU A 388 24.73 3.65 -45.49
C GLU A 388 25.85 3.00 -44.67
N LYS A 389 26.50 3.78 -43.80
CA LYS A 389 27.51 3.26 -42.85
C LYS A 389 26.87 2.23 -41.91
N PHE A 390 25.70 2.55 -41.36
CA PHE A 390 24.95 1.64 -40.49
C PHE A 390 24.56 0.34 -41.21
N CYS A 391 23.99 0.42 -42.40
CA CYS A 391 23.60 -0.77 -43.19
C CYS A 391 24.83 -1.62 -43.55
N SER A 392 25.95 -1.00 -43.90
CA SER A 392 27.20 -1.72 -44.18
C SER A 392 27.70 -2.50 -42.96
N ARG A 393 27.58 -1.91 -41.76
CA ARG A 393 27.93 -2.56 -40.50
C ARG A 393 27.00 -3.73 -40.17
N LEU A 394 25.69 -3.55 -40.32
CA LEU A 394 24.70 -4.63 -40.18
C LEU A 394 24.92 -5.79 -41.16
N LYS A 395 25.42 -5.49 -42.38
CA LYS A 395 25.76 -6.51 -43.38
C LYS A 395 26.86 -7.44 -42.88
N GLY A 396 27.88 -6.87 -42.25
CA GLY A 396 28.98 -7.64 -41.64
C GLY A 396 28.54 -8.55 -40.50
N LEU A 397 27.38 -8.26 -39.89
CA LEU A 397 26.80 -9.01 -38.77
C LEU A 397 25.67 -9.96 -39.19
N GLY A 398 25.33 -10.04 -40.48
CA GLY A 398 24.27 -10.91 -41.00
C GLY A 398 22.84 -10.46 -40.66
N GLY A 399 22.63 -9.19 -40.32
CA GLY A 399 21.34 -8.64 -39.84
C GLY A 399 20.53 -7.85 -40.88
N LEU A 400 20.92 -7.86 -42.15
CA LEU A 400 20.23 -7.12 -43.22
C LEU A 400 19.05 -7.92 -43.76
N ASP A 401 17.86 -7.31 -43.77
CA ASP A 401 16.66 -7.86 -44.39
C ASP A 401 16.08 -6.94 -45.49
N ALA A 402 14.98 -7.37 -46.11
CA ALA A 402 14.32 -6.64 -47.20
C ALA A 402 13.76 -5.27 -46.74
N GLU A 403 13.22 -5.20 -45.53
CA GLU A 403 12.62 -3.97 -44.97
C GLU A 403 13.70 -2.90 -44.73
N VAL A 404 14.88 -3.30 -44.24
CA VAL A 404 16.04 -2.40 -44.07
C VAL A 404 16.53 -1.87 -45.41
N SER A 405 16.53 -2.73 -46.43
CA SER A 405 16.95 -2.35 -47.79
C SER A 405 15.97 -1.36 -48.43
N GLU A 406 14.65 -1.56 -48.24
CA GLU A 406 13.60 -0.63 -48.68
C GLU A 406 13.67 0.70 -47.93
N ALA A 407 13.89 0.68 -46.61
CA ALA A 407 14.06 1.90 -45.82
C ALA A 407 15.27 2.73 -46.29
N LEU A 408 16.39 2.08 -46.63
CA LEU A 408 17.56 2.76 -47.20
C LEU A 408 17.24 3.40 -48.56
N GLN A 409 16.43 2.74 -49.40
CA GLN A 409 15.98 3.32 -50.67
C GLN A 409 15.06 4.53 -50.47
N ARG A 410 14.18 4.50 -49.45
CA ARG A 410 13.35 5.66 -49.07
C ARG A 410 14.21 6.85 -48.63
N ILE A 411 15.22 6.62 -47.79
CA ILE A 411 16.15 7.67 -47.34
C ILE A 411 16.91 8.28 -48.53
N ARG A 412 17.40 7.43 -49.46
CA ARG A 412 18.08 7.88 -50.69
C ARG A 412 17.18 8.71 -51.61
N SER A 413 15.92 8.31 -51.77
CA SER A 413 14.97 9.02 -52.64
C SER A 413 14.46 10.32 -52.02
N GLY A 414 14.36 10.40 -50.69
CA GLY A 414 14.05 11.63 -49.96
C GLY A 414 15.19 12.65 -49.93
N GLY A 415 16.44 12.20 -49.82
CA GLY A 415 17.63 13.07 -49.87
C GLY A 415 18.05 13.49 -51.29
N GLY A 416 17.44 12.90 -52.33
CA GLY A 416 17.77 13.14 -53.74
C GLY A 416 17.17 14.41 -54.35
N SER A 417 16.35 15.19 -53.62
CA SER A 417 15.74 16.41 -54.18
C SER A 417 16.72 17.58 -54.35
N ASP A 418 17.89 17.56 -53.72
CA ASP A 418 18.84 18.70 -53.75
C ASP A 418 20.15 18.40 -54.51
N ALA A 419 20.32 17.20 -55.09
CA ALA A 419 21.59 16.80 -55.73
C ALA A 419 21.51 16.57 -57.25
N VAL A 420 20.35 16.71 -57.90
CA VAL A 420 20.18 16.39 -59.34
C VAL A 420 20.27 17.62 -60.26
N GLU A 421 20.39 18.85 -59.74
CA GLU A 421 20.37 20.06 -60.58
C GLU A 421 21.74 20.67 -60.98
N ILE A 422 22.90 20.01 -60.70
CA ILE A 422 24.23 20.59 -60.99
C ILE A 422 25.04 19.81 -62.06
N GLN A 423 24.44 18.92 -62.86
CA GLN A 423 25.15 18.24 -63.96
C GLN A 423 24.58 18.47 -65.38
N SER A 424 23.91 19.59 -65.64
CA SER A 424 23.45 19.91 -67.01
C SER A 424 23.80 21.31 -67.53
N VAL A 425 24.88 21.94 -67.05
CA VAL A 425 25.39 23.20 -67.63
C VAL A 425 26.87 23.06 -68.00
N GLU A 426 27.21 22.08 -68.84
CA GLU A 426 28.43 22.09 -69.67
C GLU A 426 28.16 21.23 -70.93
N ALA A 427 27.37 21.76 -71.86
CA ALA A 427 27.38 21.37 -73.27
C ALA A 427 26.50 22.33 -74.09
N THR A 428 27.04 23.51 -74.43
CA THR A 428 26.90 24.18 -75.74
C THR A 428 27.89 25.33 -75.82
#